data_AF-A0A7V2KW16-F1
#
_entry.id   AF-A0A7V2KW16-F1
#
_cell.length_a   1.000
_cell.length_b   1.000
_cell.length_c   1.000
_cell.angle_alpha   90.00
_cell.angle_beta   90.00
_cell.angle_gamma   90.00
#
_symmetry.space_group_name_H-M   'P 1'
#
loop_
_entity.id
_entity.type
_entity.pdbx_description
1 polymer ?
#
loop_
_entity_poly.entity_id
_entity_poly.type
_entity_poly.pdbx_seq_one_letter_code
_entity_poly.pdbx_strand_id
1 'polypeptide(L)'
;MTVKPSEKDVVAAWKSRVRNGTVFTTEQGELVEIVYPGRRSDGWGADFQDAVIATGGQLRKGDIEVHVKSSDWRLHRHHLDPSYNRVVLHVV
;
A
#
# COMPACT_ATOMS: atom_id res chain seq x y z
N MET A 1 -17.68 17.48 -13.94
CA MET A 1 -17.62 16.01 -13.79
C MET A 1 -16.28 15.67 -13.16
N THR A 2 -16.26 15.14 -11.94
CA THR A 2 -15.01 14.71 -11.29
C THR A 2 -14.66 13.32 -11.80
N VAL A 3 -13.55 13.19 -12.53
CA VAL A 3 -13.03 11.88 -12.94
C VAL A 3 -12.54 11.16 -11.68
N LYS A 4 -13.05 9.95 -11.42
CA LYS A 4 -12.53 9.11 -10.34
C LYS A 4 -11.19 8.51 -10.78
N PRO A 5 -10.15 8.54 -9.93
CA PRO A 5 -8.87 7.93 -10.25
C PRO A 5 -9.03 6.42 -10.42
N SER A 6 -8.26 5.85 -11.34
CA SER A 6 -8.08 4.40 -11.44
C SER A 6 -7.01 3.92 -10.46
N GLU A 7 -6.96 2.62 -10.15
CA GLU A 7 -5.89 2.04 -9.32
C GLU A 7 -4.49 2.32 -9.91
N LYS A 8 -4.37 2.30 -11.25
CA LYS A 8 -3.12 2.65 -11.94
C LYS A 8 -2.70 4.10 -11.64
N ASP A 9 -3.64 5.02 -11.51
CA ASP A 9 -3.36 6.41 -11.16
C ASP A 9 -2.86 6.53 -9.71
N VAL A 10 -3.48 5.80 -8.77
CA VAL A 10 -3.06 5.79 -7.36
C VAL A 10 -1.69 5.14 -7.20
N VAL A 11 -1.44 4.03 -7.89
CA VAL A 11 -0.13 3.38 -7.99
C VAL A 11 0.94 4.33 -8.53
N ALA A 12 0.64 5.05 -9.62
CA ALA A 12 1.57 6.01 -10.19
C ALA A 12 1.84 7.18 -9.23
N ALA A 13 0.81 7.63 -8.50
CA ALA A 13 0.95 8.64 -7.46
C ALA A 13 1.83 8.13 -6.30
N TRP A 14 1.64 6.89 -5.84
CA TRP A 14 2.51 6.27 -4.83
C TRP A 14 3.96 6.27 -5.27
N LYS A 15 4.23 5.73 -6.47
CA LYS A 15 5.58 5.62 -7.04
C LYS A 15 6.28 6.97 -7.21
N SER A 16 5.54 8.02 -7.59
CA SER A 16 6.11 9.34 -7.89
C SER A 16 6.22 10.25 -6.67
N ARG A 17 5.37 10.05 -5.66
CA ARG A 17 5.23 10.97 -4.53
C ARG A 17 5.69 10.39 -3.22
N VAL A 18 5.73 9.09 -3.01
CA VAL A 18 6.07 8.55 -1.69
C VAL A 18 7.57 8.28 -1.61
N ARG A 19 8.20 8.82 -0.57
CA ARG A 19 9.64 8.75 -0.30
C ARG A 19 9.91 8.52 1.18
N ASN A 20 11.16 8.20 1.52
CA ASN A 20 11.60 8.09 2.92
C ASN A 20 11.17 9.33 3.73
N GLY A 21 10.61 9.12 4.91
CA GLY A 21 10.08 10.14 5.82
C GLY A 21 8.67 10.63 5.48
N THR A 22 7.98 10.05 4.49
CA THR A 22 6.57 10.35 4.25
C THR A 22 5.74 9.77 5.40
N VAL A 23 4.89 10.58 6.03
CA VAL A 23 4.03 10.14 7.14
C VAL A 23 2.57 10.15 6.70
N PHE A 24 1.88 9.06 6.98
CA PHE A 24 0.44 8.90 6.82
C PHE A 24 -0.23 8.67 8.17
N THR A 25 -1.54 8.90 8.21
CA THR A 25 -2.38 8.55 9.35
C THR A 25 -3.41 7.52 8.88
N THR A 26 -3.53 6.39 9.57
CA THR A 26 -4.54 5.37 9.27
C THR A 26 -5.95 5.89 9.59
N GLU A 27 -6.99 5.18 9.12
CA GLU A 27 -8.38 5.48 9.49
C GLU A 27 -8.62 5.40 11.00
N GLN A 28 -7.78 4.65 11.72
CA GLN A 28 -7.82 4.49 13.18
C GLN A 28 -6.97 5.54 13.93
N GLY A 29 -6.33 6.47 13.21
CA GLY A 29 -5.52 7.54 13.81
C GLY A 29 -4.06 7.16 14.09
N GLU A 30 -3.60 6.00 13.65
CA GLU A 30 -2.21 5.56 13.87
C GLU A 30 -1.28 6.20 12.84
N LEU A 31 -0.10 6.64 13.29
CA LEU A 31 0.93 7.15 12.37
C LEU A 31 1.67 6.00 11.70
N VAL A 32 1.91 6.16 10.39
CA VAL A 32 2.71 5.28 9.56
C VAL A 32 3.75 6.12 8.83
N GLU A 33 5.01 5.97 9.20
CA GLU A 33 6.13 6.58 8.47
C GLU A 33 6.70 5.60 7.45
N ILE A 34 6.91 6.06 6.23
CA ILE A 34 7.54 5.28 5.17
C ILE A 34 9.05 5.43 5.29
N VAL A 35 9.73 4.32 5.61
CA VAL A 35 11.20 4.23 5.58
C VAL A 35 11.67 3.86 4.16
N TYR A 36 10.96 2.95 3.52
CA TYR A 36 11.18 2.56 2.12
C TYR A 36 9.84 2.25 1.44
N PRO A 37 9.49 2.91 0.32
CA PRO A 37 8.16 2.78 -0.31
C PRO A 37 7.92 1.44 -1.03
N GLY A 38 8.92 0.57 -1.08
CA GLY A 38 8.88 -0.69 -1.83
C GLY A 38 9.32 -0.55 -3.28
N ARG A 39 9.55 -1.70 -3.94
CA ARG A 39 9.80 -1.81 -5.38
C ARG A 39 8.50 -2.14 -6.09
N ARG A 40 8.23 -1.52 -7.23
CA ARG A 40 7.07 -1.88 -8.05
C ARG A 40 7.13 -3.37 -8.42
N SER A 41 6.04 -4.11 -8.22
CA SER A 41 5.93 -5.49 -8.68
C SER A 41 5.75 -5.55 -10.21
N ASP A 42 6.31 -6.58 -10.84
CA ASP A 42 6.17 -6.87 -12.28
C ASP A 42 4.87 -7.64 -12.60
N GLY A 43 3.87 -7.59 -11.71
CA GLY A 43 2.51 -8.09 -11.93
C GLY A 43 2.11 -9.32 -11.12
N TRP A 44 2.89 -9.70 -10.10
CA TRP A 44 2.55 -10.81 -9.20
C TRP A 44 2.49 -10.36 -7.75
N GLY A 45 1.44 -10.77 -7.05
CA GLY A 45 1.17 -10.36 -5.68
C GLY A 45 0.85 -8.88 -5.58
N ALA A 46 1.26 -8.27 -4.47
CA ALA A 46 0.94 -6.87 -4.21
C ALA A 46 1.65 -5.88 -5.14
N ASP A 47 1.07 -4.68 -5.25
CA ASP A 47 1.54 -3.57 -6.08
C ASP A 47 3.00 -3.17 -5.86
N PHE A 48 3.47 -3.18 -4.61
CA PHE A 48 4.85 -2.90 -4.25
C PHE A 48 5.38 -3.93 -3.25
N GLN A 49 6.61 -4.39 -3.48
CA GLN A 49 7.26 -5.41 -2.67
C GLN A 49 8.36 -4.84 -1.79
N ASP A 50 8.57 -5.49 -0.63
CA ASP A 50 9.65 -5.21 0.32
C ASP A 50 9.72 -3.77 0.84
N ALA A 51 8.58 -3.09 0.92
CA ALA A 51 8.46 -1.84 1.65
C ALA A 51 8.88 -2.00 3.12
N VAL A 52 9.31 -0.89 3.71
CA VAL A 52 9.62 -0.78 5.13
C VAL A 52 8.86 0.42 5.69
N ILE A 53 8.04 0.18 6.71
CA ILE A 53 7.26 1.20 7.40
C ILE A 53 7.60 1.20 8.88
N ALA A 54 7.51 2.36 9.52
CA ALA A 54 7.53 2.51 10.97
C ALA A 54 6.11 2.82 11.45
N THR A 55 5.59 2.02 12.38
CA THR A 55 4.27 2.24 12.98
C THR A 55 4.22 1.61 14.38
N GLY A 56 3.54 2.25 15.33
CA GLY A 56 3.49 1.79 16.72
C GLY A 56 4.88 1.64 17.37
N GLY A 57 5.87 2.45 16.94
CA GLY A 57 7.26 2.38 17.43
C GLY A 57 8.07 1.17 16.92
N GLN A 58 7.55 0.41 15.96
CA GLN A 58 8.22 -0.76 15.39
C GLN A 58 8.42 -0.61 13.88
N LEU A 59 9.50 -1.18 13.36
CA LEU A 59 9.70 -1.34 11.93
C LEU A 59 9.02 -2.62 11.45
N ARG A 60 8.29 -2.50 10.34
CA ARG A 60 7.67 -3.62 9.64
C ARG A 60 8.16 -3.66 8.20
N LYS A 61 8.63 -4.82 7.77
CA LYS A 61 8.97 -5.10 6.38
C LYS A 61 7.86 -5.95 5.76
N GLY A 62 7.39 -5.56 4.59
CA GLY A 62 6.37 -6.30 3.87
C GLY A 62 6.03 -5.62 2.56
N ASP A 63 4.84 -5.89 2.06
CA ASP A 63 4.39 -5.42 0.76
C ASP A 63 3.29 -4.35 0.94
N ILE A 64 3.03 -3.58 -0.12
CA ILE A 64 2.00 -2.54 -0.14
C ILE A 64 1.06 -2.83 -1.28
N GLU A 65 -0.23 -2.82 -0.98
CA GLU A 65 -1.30 -3.00 -1.96
C GLU A 65 -2.11 -1.72 -2.08
N VAL A 66 -2.45 -1.33 -3.30
CA VAL A 66 -3.17 -0.09 -3.58
C VAL A 66 -4.50 -0.41 -4.24
N HIS A 67 -5.58 0.14 -3.70
CA HIS A 67 -6.90 0.07 -4.32
C HIS A 67 -7.54 1.46 -4.33
N VAL A 68 -8.61 1.64 -5.11
CA VAL A 68 -9.45 2.86 -5.01
C VAL A 68 -10.48 2.75 -3.88
N LYS A 69 -10.79 1.52 -3.45
CA LYS A 69 -11.68 1.24 -2.33
C LYS A 69 -11.13 0.12 -1.47
N SER A 70 -11.35 0.21 -0.16
CA SER A 70 -10.98 -0.85 0.79
C SER A 70 -11.73 -2.16 0.52
N SER A 71 -12.96 -2.08 -0.03
CA SER A 71 -13.76 -3.25 -0.41
C SER A 71 -13.08 -4.14 -1.46
N ASP A 72 -12.20 -3.57 -2.28
CA ASP A 72 -11.65 -4.25 -3.43
C ASP A 72 -10.65 -5.35 -3.01
N TRP A 73 -10.08 -5.24 -1.80
CA TRP A 73 -9.32 -6.32 -1.16
C TRP A 73 -10.08 -7.65 -1.10
N ARG A 74 -11.37 -7.59 -0.76
CA ARG A 74 -12.23 -8.79 -0.73
C ARG A 74 -12.76 -9.15 -2.11
N LEU A 75 -13.10 -8.14 -2.92
CA LEU A 75 -13.59 -8.34 -4.30
C LEU A 75 -12.59 -9.13 -5.14
N HIS A 76 -11.31 -8.77 -5.06
CA HIS A 76 -10.21 -9.45 -5.75
C HIS A 76 -9.73 -10.72 -5.04
N ARG A 77 -10.35 -11.08 -3.91
CA ARG A 77 -10.05 -12.29 -3.12
C ARG A 77 -8.62 -12.34 -2.56
N HIS A 78 -7.95 -11.19 -2.37
CA HIS A 78 -6.61 -11.13 -1.79
C HIS A 78 -6.54 -11.74 -0.39
N HIS A 79 -7.60 -11.63 0.40
CA HIS A 79 -7.75 -12.32 1.69
C HIS A 79 -7.68 -13.86 1.64
N LEU A 80 -7.77 -14.48 0.45
CA LEU A 80 -7.66 -15.91 0.24
C LEU A 80 -6.40 -16.31 -0.53
N ASP A 81 -5.61 -15.34 -0.97
CA ASP A 81 -4.41 -15.57 -1.79
C ASP A 81 -3.16 -15.37 -0.92
N PRO A 82 -2.38 -16.44 -0.65
CA PRO A 82 -1.18 -16.36 0.17
C PRO A 82 -0.13 -15.36 -0.34
N SER A 83 -0.16 -14.99 -1.62
CA SER A 83 0.73 -13.99 -2.22
C SER A 83 0.59 -12.61 -1.57
N TYR A 84 -0.52 -12.35 -0.86
CA TYR A 84 -0.83 -11.09 -0.21
C TYR A 84 -0.62 -11.11 1.32
N ASN A 85 -0.20 -12.25 1.89
CA ASN A 85 0.02 -12.39 3.35
C ASN A 85 1.12 -11.48 3.90
N ARG A 86 1.97 -10.94 3.02
CA ARG A 86 3.04 -10.02 3.38
C ARG A 86 2.62 -8.55 3.34
N VAL A 87 1.38 -8.23 2.93
CA VAL A 87 0.92 -6.84 2.87
C VAL A 87 0.89 -6.24 4.28
N VAL A 88 1.68 -5.18 4.47
CA VAL A 88 1.78 -4.44 5.74
C VAL A 88 1.07 -3.09 5.69
N LEU A 89 0.69 -2.63 4.49
CA LEU A 89 -0.07 -1.41 4.28
C LEU A 89 -0.99 -1.57 3.06
N HIS A 90 -2.29 -1.38 3.27
CA HIS A 90 -3.29 -1.29 2.20
C HIS A 90 -3.68 0.18 2.03
N VAL A 91 -3.40 0.74 0.86
CA VAL A 91 -3.60 2.17 0.53
C VAL A 91 -4.90 2.33 -0.27
N VAL A 92 -5.73 3.30 0.13
CA VAL A 92 -7.01 3.66 -0.49
C VAL A 92 -7.18 5.17 -0.64
#